data_AF-A0AAV7K892-F1
#
_entry.id   AF-A0AAV7K892-F1
#
_cell.length_a   1.000
_cell.length_b   1.000
_cell.length_c   1.000
_cell.angle_alpha   90.00
_cell.angle_beta   90.00
_cell.angle_gamma   90.00
#
_symmetry.space_group_name_H-M   'P 1'
#
loop_
_entity.id
_entity.type
_entity.pdbx_description
1 polymer ?
#
loop_
_entity_poly.entity_id
_entity_poly.type
_entity_poly.pdbx_seq_one_letter_code
_entity_poly.pdbx_strand_id
1 'polypeptide(L)'
;MNTQTYTIDIGVDTGEVEDVCLCLLHTILFHRTQGKFSFLQPEGTFTIGTVGYRDTECQNIDYVYVQNDSSELDRHVRKEVANLLQEMHRTKGLKSLVLSLEFFEKKRALWLFPSEQSSVQVTT
;
A
#
# COMPACT_ATOMS: atom_id res chain seq x y z
N MET A 1 13.04 -15.62 -5.70
CA MET A 1 12.19 -14.65 -6.41
C MET A 1 12.89 -13.32 -6.28
N ASN A 2 13.24 -12.64 -7.38
CA ASN A 2 14.00 -11.39 -7.30
C ASN A 2 13.05 -10.25 -6.89
N THR A 3 13.37 -9.55 -5.81
CA THR A 3 12.64 -8.35 -5.38
C THR A 3 12.89 -7.24 -6.39
N GLN A 4 11.82 -6.61 -6.86
CA GLN A 4 11.90 -5.41 -7.69
C GLN A 4 11.59 -4.20 -6.81
N THR A 5 12.46 -3.20 -6.84
CA THR A 5 12.30 -1.94 -6.09
C THR A 5 12.11 -0.80 -7.08
N TYR A 6 11.12 0.04 -6.80
CA TYR A 6 10.83 1.25 -7.55
C TYR A 6 10.86 2.44 -6.58
N THR A 7 11.66 3.45 -6.90
CA THR A 7 11.77 4.69 -6.13
C THR A 7 11.17 5.83 -6.94
N ILE A 8 10.35 6.65 -6.29
CA ILE A 8 9.72 7.83 -6.90
C ILE A 8 10.02 9.02 -5.99
N ASP A 9 10.72 10.01 -6.52
CA ASP A 9 10.98 11.27 -5.82
C ASP A 9 9.96 12.32 -6.26
N ILE A 10 9.28 12.94 -5.30
CA ILE A 10 8.22 13.92 -5.55
C ILE A 10 8.45 15.14 -4.66
N GLY A 11 8.48 16.33 -5.27
CA GLY A 11 8.50 17.60 -4.56
C GLY A 11 7.09 18.17 -4.47
N VAL A 12 6.62 18.43 -3.25
CA VAL A 12 5.26 18.89 -2.92
C VAL A 12 5.31 19.92 -1.80
N ASP A 13 4.27 20.75 -1.70
CA ASP A 13 4.08 21.62 -0.55
C ASP A 13 3.61 20.82 0.66
N THR A 14 3.89 21.33 1.87
CA THR A 14 3.58 20.62 3.13
C THR A 14 2.10 20.25 3.27
N GLY A 15 1.19 21.07 2.72
CA GLY A 15 -0.25 20.79 2.72
C GLY A 15 -0.67 19.66 1.77
N GLU A 16 0.11 19.39 0.74
CA GLU A 16 -0.23 18.42 -0.32
C GLU A 16 0.25 17.00 0.01
N VAL A 17 1.14 16.86 1.00
CA VAL A 17 1.78 15.59 1.36
C VAL A 17 0.76 14.49 1.62
N GLU A 18 -0.33 14.79 2.34
CA GLU A 18 -1.37 13.81 2.65
C GLU A 18 -2.01 13.26 1.37
N ASP A 19 -2.48 14.15 0.50
CA ASP A 19 -3.16 13.78 -0.75
C ASP A 19 -2.25 12.98 -1.68
N VAL A 20 -0.98 13.38 -1.79
CA VAL A 20 -0.01 12.68 -2.64
C VAL A 20 0.28 11.28 -2.10
N CYS A 21 0.46 11.12 -0.78
CA CYS A 21 0.65 9.81 -0.17
C CYS A 21 -0.59 8.92 -0.38
N LEU A 22 -1.79 9.44 -0.12
CA LEU A 22 -3.04 8.68 -0.31
C LEU A 22 -3.24 8.29 -1.77
N CYS A 23 -3.06 9.22 -2.69
CA CYS A 23 -3.17 8.99 -4.13
C CYS A 23 -2.25 7.85 -4.59
N LEU A 24 -0.96 7.90 -4.24
CA LEU A 24 0.01 6.87 -4.63
C LEU A 24 -0.29 5.51 -4.02
N LEU A 25 -0.52 5.46 -2.70
CA LEU A 25 -0.79 4.21 -2.00
C LEU A 25 -2.06 3.55 -2.56
N HIS A 26 -3.14 4.30 -2.71
CA HIS A 26 -4.39 3.76 -3.25
C HIS A 26 -4.28 3.34 -4.71
N THR A 27 -3.54 4.08 -5.54
CA THR A 27 -3.32 3.70 -6.94
C THR A 27 -2.53 2.39 -7.03
N ILE A 28 -1.45 2.24 -6.25
CA ILE A 28 -0.65 1.02 -6.23
C ILE A 28 -1.48 -0.15 -5.68
N LEU A 29 -2.20 0.05 -4.59
CA LEU A 29 -3.07 -0.96 -3.99
C LEU A 29 -4.21 -1.36 -4.91
N PHE A 30 -4.76 -0.43 -5.69
CA PHE A 30 -5.78 -0.71 -6.69
C PHE A 30 -5.28 -1.74 -7.72
N HIS A 31 -4.06 -1.58 -8.23
CA HIS A 31 -3.46 -2.53 -9.17
C HIS A 31 -2.97 -3.84 -8.54
N ARG A 32 -2.84 -3.90 -7.21
CA ARG A 32 -2.30 -5.07 -6.49
C ARG A 32 -3.35 -5.84 -5.68
N THR A 33 -4.57 -5.32 -5.58
CA THR A 33 -5.66 -5.96 -4.86
C THR A 33 -6.47 -6.84 -5.81
N GLN A 34 -6.79 -8.05 -5.36
CA GLN A 34 -7.65 -8.99 -6.07
C GLN A 34 -8.93 -9.26 -5.30
N GLY A 35 -9.93 -9.78 -6.01
CA GLY A 35 -11.18 -10.21 -5.42
C GLY A 35 -10.99 -11.31 -4.39
N LYS A 36 -11.96 -11.46 -3.51
CA LYS A 36 -11.96 -12.54 -2.52
C LYS A 36 -12.07 -13.90 -3.24
N PHE A 37 -11.13 -14.79 -2.95
CA PHE A 37 -11.15 -16.16 -3.44
C PHE A 37 -12.06 -17.01 -2.56
N SER A 38 -13.01 -17.69 -3.19
CA SER A 38 -13.87 -18.70 -2.56
C SER A 38 -13.57 -20.05 -3.20
N PHE A 39 -12.93 -20.93 -2.43
CA PHE A 39 -12.58 -22.27 -2.90
C PHE A 39 -13.75 -23.22 -2.70
N LEU A 40 -14.20 -23.83 -3.79
CA LEU A 40 -15.21 -24.87 -3.79
C LEU A 40 -14.50 -26.22 -3.67
N GLN A 41 -14.83 -26.94 -2.60
CA GLN A 41 -14.36 -28.30 -2.37
C GLN A 41 -15.48 -29.28 -2.78
N PRO A 42 -15.15 -30.48 -3.30
CA PRO A 42 -13.82 -31.10 -3.46
C PRO A 42 -13.07 -30.81 -4.77
N GLU A 43 -13.63 -30.09 -5.74
CA GLU A 43 -13.13 -30.08 -7.13
C GLU A 43 -11.92 -29.16 -7.39
N GLY A 44 -11.42 -28.46 -6.37
CA GLY A 44 -10.30 -27.52 -6.52
C GLY A 44 -10.64 -26.30 -7.39
N THR A 45 -11.93 -26.08 -7.65
CA THR A 45 -12.41 -24.90 -8.36
C THR A 45 -12.51 -23.72 -7.40
N PHE A 46 -12.34 -22.50 -7.91
CA PHE A 46 -12.50 -21.29 -7.10
C PHE A 46 -13.25 -20.24 -7.89
N THR A 47 -13.98 -19.39 -7.16
CA THR A 47 -14.52 -18.15 -7.69
C THR A 47 -13.74 -16.98 -7.13
N ILE A 48 -13.55 -15.94 -7.96
CA ILE A 48 -12.95 -14.68 -7.53
C ILE A 48 -14.07 -13.64 -7.52
N GLY A 49 -14.30 -13.02 -6.37
CA GLY A 49 -15.25 -11.92 -6.26
C GLY A 49 -14.81 -10.68 -7.05
N THR A 50 -15.72 -9.75 -7.31
CA THR A 50 -15.38 -8.47 -7.91
C THR A 50 -14.83 -7.52 -6.84
N VAL A 51 -13.86 -6.68 -7.20
CA VAL A 51 -13.38 -5.58 -6.36
C VAL A 51 -14.06 -4.30 -6.83
N GLY A 52 -14.86 -3.68 -5.94
CA GLY A 52 -15.43 -2.35 -6.20
C GLY A 52 -14.34 -1.28 -6.23
N TYR A 53 -14.62 -0.17 -6.90
CA TYR A 53 -13.74 0.99 -6.95
C TYR A 53 -14.53 2.28 -6.98
N ARG A 54 -13.87 3.38 -6.60
CA ARG A 54 -14.44 4.72 -6.61
C ARG A 54 -13.38 5.75 -6.96
N ASP A 55 -13.82 6.81 -7.63
CA ASP A 55 -13.02 8.01 -7.84
C ASP A 55 -12.99 8.82 -6.53
N THR A 56 -11.84 9.38 -6.20
CA THR A 56 -11.62 10.17 -4.99
C THR A 56 -10.86 11.43 -5.32
N GLU A 57 -11.49 12.55 -5.02
CA GLU A 57 -10.94 13.88 -5.21
C GLU A 57 -10.00 14.23 -4.04
N CYS A 58 -8.83 14.75 -4.38
CA CYS A 58 -7.88 15.28 -3.42
C CYS A 58 -8.37 16.64 -2.88
N GLN A 59 -7.95 16.99 -1.66
CA GLN A 59 -8.43 18.21 -1.00
C GLN A 59 -7.58 19.45 -1.29
N ASN A 60 -6.27 19.25 -1.44
CA ASN A 60 -5.24 20.26 -1.54
C ASN A 60 -4.55 20.27 -2.91
N ILE A 61 -4.78 19.26 -3.75
CA ILE A 61 -4.32 19.21 -5.15
C ILE A 61 -5.49 19.00 -6.10
N ASP A 62 -5.45 19.63 -7.28
CA ASP A 62 -6.45 19.45 -8.34
C ASP A 62 -6.22 18.13 -9.08
N TYR A 63 -6.58 17.04 -8.41
CA TYR A 63 -6.38 15.68 -8.92
C TYR A 63 -7.44 14.72 -8.38
N VAL A 64 -7.77 13.71 -9.17
CA VAL A 64 -8.69 12.63 -8.81
C VAL A 64 -7.98 11.30 -9.01
N TYR A 65 -7.98 10.45 -7.99
CA TYR A 65 -7.40 9.11 -8.05
C TYR A 65 -8.46 8.03 -7.88
N VAL A 66 -8.17 6.83 -8.40
CA VAL A 66 -9.03 5.66 -8.24
C VAL A 66 -8.56 4.85 -7.05
N GLN A 67 -9.50 4.41 -6.21
CA GLN A 67 -9.21 3.51 -5.10
C GLN A 67 -10.19 2.35 -5.02
N ASN A 68 -9.76 1.26 -4.36
CA ASN A 68 -10.65 0.15 -4.03
C ASN A 68 -11.76 0.62 -3.08
N ASP A 69 -12.98 0.14 -3.30
CA ASP A 69 -14.12 0.39 -2.43
C ASP A 69 -14.07 -0.54 -1.20
N SER A 70 -13.11 -0.27 -0.32
CA SER A 70 -12.88 -1.02 0.92
C SER A 70 -12.60 -0.04 2.05
N SER A 71 -13.59 0.15 2.93
CA SER A 71 -13.48 1.04 4.10
C SER A 71 -12.40 0.59 5.09
N GLU A 72 -12.16 -0.72 5.19
CA GLU A 72 -11.09 -1.26 6.04
C GLU A 72 -9.72 -0.88 5.51
N LEU A 73 -9.50 -1.02 4.19
CA LEU A 73 -8.24 -0.67 3.53
C LEU A 73 -8.00 0.83 3.61
N ASP A 74 -8.99 1.65 3.24
CA ASP A 74 -8.94 3.12 3.32
C ASP A 74 -8.58 3.60 4.72
N ARG A 75 -9.24 3.05 5.75
CA ARG A 75 -8.93 3.38 7.15
C ARG A 75 -7.48 3.02 7.51
N HIS A 76 -6.97 1.89 7.06
CA HIS A 76 -5.60 1.47 7.38
C HIS A 76 -4.57 2.37 6.70
N VAL A 77 -4.74 2.63 5.40
CA VAL A 77 -3.86 3.51 4.62
C VAL A 77 -3.84 4.92 5.22
N ARG A 78 -5.01 5.51 5.50
CA ARG A 78 -5.12 6.84 6.14
C ARG A 78 -4.45 6.89 7.51
N LYS A 79 -4.56 5.83 8.30
CA LYS A 79 -3.88 5.77 9.61
C LYS A 79 -2.36 5.83 9.45
N GLU A 80 -1.78 5.07 8.52
CA GLU A 80 -0.33 5.08 8.31
C GLU A 80 0.17 6.41 7.73
N VAL A 81 -0.59 7.03 6.82
CA VAL A 81 -0.29 8.39 6.34
C VAL A 81 -0.38 9.41 7.46
N ALA A 82 -1.41 9.34 8.32
CA ALA A 82 -1.52 10.24 9.47
C ALA A 82 -0.36 10.08 10.45
N ASN A 83 0.11 8.85 10.70
CA ASN A 83 1.29 8.60 11.54
C ASN A 83 2.55 9.25 10.94
N LEU A 84 2.73 9.15 9.63
CA LEU A 84 3.85 9.76 8.90
C LEU A 84 3.82 11.30 9.03
N LEU A 85 2.65 11.91 8.84
CA LEU A 85 2.47 13.36 8.97
C LEU A 85 2.69 13.86 10.40
N GLN A 86 2.28 13.08 11.41
CA GLN A 86 2.57 13.40 12.80
C GLN A 86 4.08 13.42 13.08
N GLU A 87 4.84 12.47 12.53
CA GLU A 87 6.29 12.43 12.69
C GLU A 87 6.98 13.60 11.95
N MET A 88 6.47 13.98 10.78
CA MET A 88 6.91 15.17 10.06
C MET A 88 6.71 16.43 10.90
N HIS A 89 5.54 16.61 11.52
CA HIS A 89 5.26 17.77 12.37
C HIS A 89 6.11 17.81 13.66
N ARG A 90 6.43 16.64 14.21
CA ARG A 90 7.29 16.53 15.40
C ARG A 90 8.74 16.92 15.08
N THR A 91 9.19 16.66 13.87
CA THR A 91 10.57 16.85 13.44
C THR A 91 10.75 18.23 12.80
N LYS A 92 11.08 19.24 13.63
CA LYS A 92 11.33 20.60 13.14
C LYS A 92 12.45 20.62 12.10
N GLY A 93 12.15 21.19 10.92
CA GLY A 93 13.12 21.35 9.84
C GLY A 93 13.28 20.12 8.95
N LEU A 94 12.41 19.11 9.07
CA LEU A 94 12.38 17.99 8.13
C LEU A 94 12.08 18.50 6.72
N LYS A 95 12.94 18.18 5.75
CA LYS A 95 12.82 18.60 4.35
C LYS A 95 12.34 17.50 3.41
N SER A 96 12.38 16.26 3.87
CA SER A 96 12.00 15.09 3.10
C SER A 96 11.52 13.98 4.02
N LEU A 97 10.67 13.13 3.48
CA LEU A 97 10.10 11.96 4.14
C LEU A 97 10.14 10.80 3.16
N VAL A 98 10.30 9.60 3.70
CA VAL A 98 10.32 8.36 2.91
C VAL A 98 9.17 7.49 3.37
N LEU A 99 8.36 7.07 2.40
CA LEU A 99 7.27 6.12 2.57
C LEU A 99 7.58 4.89 1.72
N SER A 100 7.55 3.71 2.35
CA SER A 100 7.81 2.43 1.67
C SER A 100 6.57 1.55 1.72
N LEU A 101 6.16 1.03 0.57
CA LEU A 101 5.11 0.02 0.44
C LEU A 101 5.74 -1.29 -0.06
N GLU A 102 5.71 -2.33 0.77
CA GLU A 102 6.30 -3.63 0.46
C GLU A 102 5.22 -4.71 0.36
N PHE A 103 5.28 -5.51 -0.71
CA PHE A 103 4.48 -6.71 -0.88
C PHE A 103 5.36 -7.93 -0.65
N PHE A 104 4.95 -8.82 0.25
CA PHE A 104 5.68 -10.04 0.56
C PHE A 104 4.75 -11.25 0.55
N GLU A 105 5.29 -12.42 0.21
CA GLU A 105 4.59 -13.69 0.30
C GLU A 105 5.00 -14.41 1.59
N LYS A 106 4.04 -14.66 2.47
CA LYS A 106 4.29 -15.48 3.65
C LYS A 106 4.35 -16.96 3.21
N LYS A 107 5.56 -17.51 3.09
CA LYS A 107 5.74 -18.95 2.91
C LYS A 107 5.12 -19.70 4.10
N ARG A 108 4.18 -20.60 3.83
CA ARG A 108 3.78 -21.59 4.83
C ARG A 108 4.97 -22.53 5.04
N ALA A 109 5.36 -22.73 6.29
CA ALA A 109 6.38 -23.72 6.63
C ALA A 109 5.87 -25.09 6.18
N LEU A 110 6.40 -25.59 5.06
CA LEU A 110 6.46 -27.02 4.83
C LEU A 110 7.32 -27.56 5.96
N TRP A 111 6.82 -28.56 6.66
CA TRP A 111 7.23 -29.07 7.98
C TRP A 111 8.70 -29.54 8.10
N LEU A 112 9.60 -29.21 7.16
CA LEU A 112 10.98 -29.66 7.07
C LEU A 112 12.03 -28.57 6.75
N PHE A 113 11.67 -27.29 6.65
CA PHE A 113 12.67 -26.21 6.46
C PHE A 113 12.45 -25.04 7.43
N PRO A 114 13.51 -24.48 8.05
CA PRO A 114 13.41 -23.25 8.82
C PRO A 114 12.87 -22.13 7.93
N SER A 115 11.94 -21.34 8.45
CA SER A 115 11.33 -20.23 7.74
C SER A 115 12.36 -19.11 7.52
N GLU A 116 13.05 -19.12 6.37
CA GLU A 116 13.71 -17.93 5.88
C GLU A 116 12.64 -16.93 5.43
N GLN A 117 12.37 -15.94 6.28
CA GLN A 117 11.70 -14.72 5.88
C GLN A 117 12.66 -13.96 4.96
N SER A 118 12.36 -13.92 3.66
CA SER A 118 13.07 -13.03 2.76
C SER A 118 12.45 -11.63 2.90
N SER A 119 12.95 -10.83 3.84
CA SER A 119 12.91 -9.37 3.75
C SER A 119 14.26 -8.91 3.23
N VAL A 120 14.29 -8.31 2.05
CA VAL A 120 15.52 -7.71 1.53
C VAL A 120 15.59 -6.30 2.09
N GLN A 121 16.35 -6.12 3.18
CA GLN A 121 16.70 -4.79 3.65
C GLN A 121 17.62 -4.12 2.62
N VAL A 122 17.27 -2.90 2.22
CA VAL A 122 18.22 -1.97 1.60
C VAL A 122 18.19 -0.69 2.41
N THR A 123 19.27 -0.49 3.17
CA THR A 123 19.63 0.79 3.79
C THR A 123 20.64 1.47 2.87
N THR A 124 20.39 2.72 2.49
CA THR A 124 21.46 3.67 2.18
C THR A 124 21.00 5.08 2.51
#